data_AF-A0A7X9NM12-F1
#
_entry.id   AF-A0A7X9NM12-F1
#
_cell.length_a   1.000
_cell.length_b   1.000
_cell.length_c   1.000
_cell.angle_alpha   90.00
_cell.angle_beta   90.00
_cell.angle_gamma   90.00
#
_symmetry.space_group_name_H-M   'P 1'
#
loop_
_entity.id
_entity.type
_entity.pdbx_description
1 polymer ?
#
loop_
_entity_poly.entity_id
_entity_poly.type
_entity_poly.pdbx_seq_one_letter_code
_entity_poly.pdbx_strand_id
1 'polypeptide(L)'
;MHSQFYLDFSKVDKKYRGFSKTQYKGLFFMAIAFVIIVLMVLFLPNSLLYTIGMPIALLIAAVPILIFMGTWRKVKRKIAIQFLYDKAEYYTGQIRRYEANEFIQAKNVKETDKIT
;
A
#
# COMPACT_ATOMS: atom_id res chain seq x y z
N MET A 1 25.60 13.24 -14.41
CA MET A 1 25.72 12.23 -13.34
C MET A 1 24.32 11.83 -12.89
N HIS A 2 23.90 10.60 -13.20
CA HIS A 2 22.58 10.07 -12.85
C HIS A 2 22.51 9.83 -11.34
N SER A 3 21.53 10.43 -10.66
CA SER A 3 21.22 10.10 -9.28
C SER A 3 20.68 8.66 -9.23
N GLN A 4 21.51 7.73 -8.77
CA GLN A 4 21.05 6.38 -8.46
C GLN A 4 20.26 6.46 -7.17
N PHE A 5 18.96 6.75 -7.28
CA PHE A 5 18.01 6.48 -6.22
C PHE A 5 18.10 4.98 -5.90
N TYR A 6 18.77 4.64 -4.80
CA TYR A 6 18.74 3.28 -4.28
C TYR A 6 17.28 2.91 -4.05
N LEU A 7 16.79 1.96 -4.83
CA LEU A 7 15.48 1.37 -4.62
C LEU A 7 15.48 0.81 -3.20
N ASP A 8 14.67 1.41 -2.33
CA ASP A 8 14.54 1.02 -0.93
C ASP A 8 13.87 -0.37 -0.86
N PHE A 9 14.67 -1.42 -1.03
CA PHE A 9 14.23 -2.82 -1.09
C PHE A 9 13.60 -3.29 0.22
N SER A 10 13.72 -2.52 1.31
CA SER A 10 13.01 -2.76 2.57
C SER A 10 11.49 -2.69 2.42
N LYS A 11 11.00 -1.90 1.44
CA LYS A 11 9.58 -1.72 1.13
C LYS A 11 9.05 -2.74 0.11
N VAL A 12 9.92 -3.57 -0.46
CA VAL A 12 9.53 -4.58 -1.43
C VAL A 12 9.08 -5.84 -0.68
N ASP A 13 7.78 -6.10 -0.73
CA ASP A 13 7.17 -7.30 -0.17
C ASP A 13 7.86 -8.55 -0.76
N LYS A 14 8.58 -9.32 0.08
CA LYS A 14 9.17 -10.60 -0.33
C LYS A 14 8.04 -11.55 -0.74
N LYS A 15 7.97 -11.87 -2.04
CA LYS A 15 7.05 -12.86 -2.58
C LYS A 15 7.51 -14.25 -2.16
N TYR A 16 6.65 -15.00 -1.49
CA TYR A 16 6.87 -16.40 -1.19
C TYR A 16 6.01 -17.23 -2.14
N ARG A 17 6.65 -18.06 -2.97
CA ARG A 17 5.95 -18.97 -3.91
C ARG A 17 4.95 -18.25 -4.85
N GLY A 18 5.34 -17.06 -5.34
CA GLY A 18 4.53 -16.25 -6.26
C GLY A 18 3.54 -15.28 -5.58
N PHE A 19 3.21 -15.50 -4.30
CA PHE A 19 2.29 -14.66 -3.54
C PHE A 19 3.00 -13.80 -2.49
N SER A 20 2.57 -12.55 -2.33
CA SER A 20 3.00 -11.71 -1.21
C SER A 20 2.29 -12.10 0.09
N LYS A 21 2.92 -11.87 1.24
CA LYS A 21 2.27 -11.96 2.56
C LYS A 21 0.96 -11.16 2.62
N THR A 22 0.89 -10.03 1.91
CA THR A 22 -0.33 -9.21 1.80
C THR A 22 -1.43 -9.90 1.02
N GLN A 23 -1.10 -10.68 -0.01
CA GLN A 23 -2.06 -11.47 -0.78
C GLN A 23 -2.61 -12.64 0.04
N TYR A 24 -1.76 -13.32 0.83
CA TYR A 24 -2.24 -14.35 1.76
C TYR A 24 -3.21 -13.79 2.80
N LYS A 25 -2.92 -12.60 3.35
CA LYS A 25 -3.86 -11.90 4.24
C LYS A 25 -5.17 -11.58 3.52
N GLY A 26 -5.09 -11.09 2.28
CA GLY A 26 -6.27 -10.82 1.45
C GLY A 26 -7.14 -12.07 1.24
N LEU A 27 -6.51 -13.20 0.93
CA LEU A 27 -7.19 -14.49 0.75
C LEU A 27 -7.87 -14.95 2.05
N PHE A 28 -7.18 -14.83 3.19
CA PHE A 28 -7.74 -15.16 4.50
C PHE A 28 -8.98 -14.31 4.81
N PHE A 29 -8.91 -12.99 4.58
CA PHE A 29 -10.06 -12.11 4.79
C PHE A 29 -11.18 -12.33 3.76
N MET A 30 -10.86 -12.75 2.53
CA MET A 30 -11.87 -13.17 1.55
C MET A 30 -12.66 -14.37 2.05
N ALA A 31 -11.99 -15.39 2.61
CA ALA A 31 -12.66 -16.56 3.15
C ALA A 31 -13.62 -16.19 4.30
N ILE A 32 -13.18 -15.31 5.20
CA ILE A 32 -14.03 -14.78 6.28
C ILE A 32 -15.23 -14.01 5.71
N ALA A 33 -15.00 -13.11 4.75
CA ALA A 33 -16.05 -12.33 4.11
C ALA A 33 -17.09 -13.25 3.43
N PHE A 34 -16.64 -14.32 2.77
CA PHE A 34 -17.53 -15.29 2.15
C PHE A 34 -18.43 -15.97 3.17
N VAL A 35 -17.88 -16.44 4.30
CA VAL A 35 -18.66 -17.05 5.39
C VAL A 35 -19.71 -16.07 5.92
N ILE A 36 -19.34 -14.80 6.13
CA ILE A 36 -20.28 -13.77 6.60
C ILE A 36 -21.41 -13.54 5.59
N ILE A 37 -21.10 -13.49 4.29
CA ILE A 37 -22.10 -13.29 3.23
C ILE A 37 -23.06 -14.49 3.17
N VAL A 38 -22.55 -15.72 3.27
CA VAL A 38 -23.38 -16.93 3.33
C VAL A 38 -24.31 -16.88 4.55
N LEU A 39 -23.80 -16.49 5.72
CA LEU A 39 -24.62 -16.30 6.92
C LEU A 39 -25.67 -15.21 6.72
N MET A 40 -25.34 -14.08 6.09
CA MET A 40 -26.33 -13.04 5.78
C MET A 40 -27.45 -13.60 4.89
N VAL A 41 -27.13 -14.40 3.88
CA VAL A 41 -28.15 -15.00 2.98
C VAL A 41 -29.06 -15.98 3.70
N LEU A 42 -28.52 -16.76 4.64
CA LEU A 42 -29.30 -17.76 5.37
C LEU A 42 -30.21 -17.15 6.46
N PHE A 43 -29.78 -16.04 7.08
CA PHE A 43 -30.47 -15.48 8.26
C PHE A 43 -31.29 -14.22 7.96
N LEU A 44 -31.02 -13.47 6.88
CA LEU A 44 -31.84 -12.30 6.54
C LEU A 44 -33.07 -12.67 5.72
N PRO A 45 -34.24 -12.07 6.00
CA PRO A 45 -35.38 -12.15 5.10
C PRO A 45 -35.09 -11.42 3.79
N ASN A 46 -35.66 -11.93 2.69
CA ASN A 46 -35.37 -11.48 1.32
C ASN A 46 -35.50 -9.95 1.13
N SER A 47 -36.49 -9.31 1.75
CA SER A 47 -36.70 -7.86 1.66
C SER A 47 -35.53 -7.03 2.22
N LEU A 48 -34.98 -7.44 3.37
CA LEU A 48 -33.81 -6.79 3.98
C LEU A 48 -32.53 -7.13 3.21
N LEU A 49 -32.45 -8.33 2.65
CA LEU A 49 -31.29 -8.77 1.89
C LEU A 49 -31.10 -7.91 0.63
N TYR A 50 -32.17 -7.63 -0.14
CA TYR A 50 -32.04 -6.81 -1.35
C TYR A 50 -31.81 -5.32 -1.07
N THR A 51 -32.36 -4.80 0.03
CA THR A 51 -32.26 -3.37 0.36
C THR A 51 -30.96 -3.01 1.04
N ILE A 52 -30.60 -3.76 2.09
CA ILE A 52 -29.49 -3.42 3.00
C ILE A 52 -28.40 -4.49 2.92
N GLY A 53 -28.76 -5.77 2.84
CA GLY A 53 -27.81 -6.88 2.84
C GLY A 53 -26.87 -6.84 1.62
N MET A 54 -27.39 -6.55 0.44
CA MET A 54 -26.63 -6.54 -0.82
C MET A 54 -25.56 -5.43 -0.86
N PRO A 55 -25.85 -4.16 -0.55
CA PRO A 55 -24.80 -3.13 -0.49
C PRO A 55 -23.76 -3.41 0.60
N ILE A 56 -24.18 -3.96 1.76
CA ILE A 56 -23.24 -4.34 2.83
C ILE A 56 -22.33 -5.50 2.37
N ALA A 57 -22.89 -6.53 1.74
CA ALA A 57 -22.12 -7.67 1.22
C ALA A 57 -21.08 -7.22 0.19
N LEU A 58 -21.44 -6.28 -0.69
CA LEU A 58 -20.51 -5.67 -1.64
C LEU A 58 -19.37 -4.93 -0.95
N LEU A 59 -19.66 -4.12 0.08
CA LEU A 59 -18.64 -3.41 0.85
C LEU A 59 -17.70 -4.37 1.59
N ILE A 60 -18.26 -5.40 2.23
CA ILE A 60 -17.50 -6.42 2.95
C ILE A 60 -16.59 -7.19 1.99
N ALA A 61 -17.06 -7.53 0.79
CA ALA A 61 -16.27 -8.22 -0.22
C ALA A 61 -15.20 -7.33 -0.86
N ALA A 62 -15.47 -6.03 -1.03
CA ALA A 62 -14.55 -5.10 -1.69
C ALA A 62 -13.23 -4.92 -0.93
N VAL A 63 -13.27 -4.84 0.41
CA VAL A 63 -12.07 -4.63 1.24
C VAL A 63 -11.01 -5.73 1.04
N PRO A 64 -11.31 -7.03 1.20
CA PRO A 64 -10.31 -8.08 1.02
C PRO A 64 -9.85 -8.22 -0.45
N ILE A 65 -10.70 -7.91 -1.44
CA ILE A 65 -10.29 -7.80 -2.85
C ILE A 65 -9.22 -6.73 -3.02
N LEU A 66 -9.42 -5.54 -2.46
CA LEU A 66 -8.44 -4.46 -2.54
C LEU A 66 -7.14 -4.78 -1.80
N ILE A 67 -7.21 -5.55 -0.70
CA ILE A 67 -6.02 -6.04 0.01
C ILE A 67 -5.25 -7.03 -0.86
N PHE A 68 -5.96 -7.97 -1.49
CA PHE A 68 -5.36 -8.95 -2.39
C PHE A 68 -4.71 -8.30 -3.62
N MET A 69 -5.33 -7.27 -4.19
CA MET A 69 -4.77 -6.49 -5.30
C MET A 69 -3.60 -5.59 -4.87
N GLY A 70 -3.31 -5.47 -3.57
CA GLY A 70 -2.28 -4.58 -3.03
C GLY A 70 -2.62 -3.08 -3.17
N THR A 71 -3.83 -2.75 -3.62
CA THR A 71 -4.29 -1.37 -3.84
C THR A 71 -4.94 -0.76 -2.59
N TRP A 72 -5.25 -1.57 -1.58
CA TRP A 72 -5.87 -1.13 -0.32
C TRP A 72 -5.15 0.06 0.33
N ARG A 73 -3.80 0.06 0.34
CA ARG A 73 -3.02 1.17 0.91
C ARG A 73 -3.24 2.49 0.17
N LYS A 74 -3.42 2.44 -1.16
CA LYS A 74 -3.70 3.62 -1.99
C LYS A 74 -5.12 4.13 -1.72
N VAL A 75 -6.10 3.22 -1.67
CA VAL A 75 -7.50 3.56 -1.37
C VAL A 75 -7.64 4.18 0.02
N LYS A 76 -7.07 3.53 1.05
CA LYS A 76 -7.04 4.05 2.41
C LYS A 76 -6.39 5.43 2.49
N ARG A 77 -5.28 5.64 1.77
CA ARG A 77 -4.61 6.95 1.71
C ARG A 77 -5.49 8.01 1.03
N LYS A 78 -6.18 7.68 -0.07
CA LYS A 78 -7.07 8.61 -0.77
C LYS A 78 -8.24 9.05 0.12
N ILE A 79 -8.86 8.09 0.79
CA ILE A 79 -9.93 8.35 1.78
C ILE A 79 -9.38 9.22 2.92
N ALA A 80 -8.23 8.86 3.49
CA ALA A 80 -7.65 9.64 4.57
C ALA A 80 -7.33 11.09 4.14
N ILE A 81 -6.77 11.30 2.96
CA ILE A 81 -6.52 12.66 2.46
C ILE A 81 -7.84 13.42 2.31
N GLN A 82 -8.86 12.80 1.71
CA GLN A 82 -10.12 13.48 1.41
C GLN A 82 -10.98 13.78 2.65
N PHE A 83 -10.87 13.00 3.73
CA PHE A 83 -11.71 13.17 4.92
C PHE A 83 -10.98 13.67 6.16
N LEU A 84 -9.69 13.34 6.32
CA LEU A 84 -8.89 13.69 7.52
C LEU A 84 -7.90 14.82 7.25
N TYR A 85 -7.41 14.96 6.02
CA TYR A 85 -6.36 15.92 5.68
C TYR A 85 -6.81 16.82 4.52
N ASP A 86 -7.84 17.62 4.77
CA ASP A 86 -8.39 18.60 3.83
C ASP A 86 -7.32 19.60 3.31
N LYS A 87 -6.20 19.73 4.04
CA LYS A 87 -5.03 20.54 3.71
C LYS A 87 -3.71 19.76 3.82
N ALA A 88 -3.58 18.64 3.12
CA ALA A 88 -2.26 18.04 2.91
C ALA A 88 -1.46 18.92 1.95
N GLU A 89 -0.95 20.05 2.44
CA GLU A 89 -0.06 20.94 1.68
C GLU A 89 1.21 20.16 1.31
N TYR A 90 1.55 20.19 0.02
CA TYR A 90 2.81 19.64 -0.47
C TYR A 90 3.94 20.57 -0.01
N TYR A 91 4.50 20.29 1.17
CA TYR A 91 5.73 20.94 1.60
C TYR A 91 6.87 20.44 0.72
N THR A 92 7.18 21.20 -0.33
CA THR A 92 8.51 21.19 -0.96
C THR A 92 9.49 21.81 0.02
N GLY A 93 9.80 21.08 1.10
CA GLY A 93 11.01 21.36 1.86
C GLY A 93 12.16 21.26 0.87
N GLN A 94 12.82 22.38 0.57
CA GLN A 94 14.02 22.41 -0.24
C GLN A 94 14.93 21.27 0.25
N ILE A 95 15.24 20.33 -0.65
CA ILE A 95 16.24 19.31 -0.36
C ILE A 95 17.50 20.08 0.02
N ARG A 96 17.94 19.94 1.28
CA ARG A 96 19.10 20.65 1.83
C ARG A 96 20.27 20.40 0.88
N ARG A 97 20.87 21.47 0.35
CA ARG A 97 22.12 21.34 -0.40
C ARG A 97 23.20 20.99 0.61
N TYR A 98 23.72 19.78 0.51
CA TYR A 98 24.86 19.33 1.30
C TYR A 98 26.12 19.94 0.72
N GLU A 99 26.96 20.51 1.56
CA GLU A 99 28.29 20.98 1.17
C GLU A 99 29.27 19.80 1.12
N ALA A 100 30.31 19.90 0.29
CA ALA A 100 31.28 18.80 0.10
C ALA A 100 31.99 18.38 1.41
N ASN A 101 32.12 19.31 2.35
CA ASN A 101 32.68 19.12 3.70
C ASN A 101 31.79 18.24 4.61
N GLU A 102 30.50 18.06 4.29
CA GLU A 102 29.57 17.22 5.06
C GLU A 102 29.71 15.73 4.69
N PHE A 103 30.56 15.38 3.71
CA PHE A 103 30.80 14.01 3.28
C PHE A 103 32.16 13.50 3.77
N ILE A 104 32.18 12.30 4.37
CA ILE A 104 33.42 11.59 4.71
C ILE A 104 33.92 10.88 3.44
N GLN A 105 35.11 11.25 2.97
CA GLN A 105 35.71 10.63 1.79
C GLN A 105 35.95 9.14 2.04
N ALA A 106 35.34 8.28 1.20
CA ALA A 106 35.61 6.86 1.23
C ALA A 106 37.08 6.61 0.88
N LYS A 107 37.80 5.83 1.69
CA LYS A 107 39.27 5.62 1.62
C LYS A 107 39.80 5.20 0.24
N ASN A 108 38.95 4.68 -0.65
CA ASN A 108 39.32 4.12 -1.94
C ASN A 108 38.88 4.94 -3.16
N VAL A 109 38.38 6.17 -2.99
CA VAL A 109 37.99 7.03 -4.12
C VAL A 109 38.81 8.31 -4.09
N LYS A 110 39.78 8.42 -5.00
CA LYS A 110 40.51 9.67 -5.25
C LYS A 110 39.83 10.43 -6.38
N GLU A 111 39.78 11.75 -6.28
CA GLU A 111 39.20 12.63 -7.32
C GLU A 111 39.90 12.49 -8.69
N THR A 112 41.05 11.82 -8.74
CA THR A 112 41.86 11.58 -9.92
C THR A 112 41.59 10.26 -10.64
N ASP A 113 40.71 9.40 -10.12
CA ASP A 113 40.40 8.14 -10.78
C ASP A 113 39.58 8.40 -12.06
N LYS A 114 40.21 8.18 -13.22
CA LYS A 114 39.55 8.22 -14.51
C LYS A 114 38.53 7.08 -14.56
N ILE A 115 37.26 7.44 -14.71
CA ILE A 115 36.20 6.50 -15.05
C ILE A 115 36.54 5.93 -16.43
N THR A 116 36.87 4.65 -16.50
CA THR A 116 37.00 3.90 -17.77
C THR A 116 35.70 3.16 -18.03
#